data_AF-A0A1Y2D751-F1
#
_entry.id   AF-A0A1Y2D751-F1
#
_cell.length_a   1.000
_cell.length_b   1.000
_cell.length_c   1.000
_cell.angle_alpha   90.00
_cell.angle_beta   90.00
_cell.angle_gamma   90.00
#
_symmetry.space_group_name_H-M   'P 1'
#
loop_
_entity.id
_entity.type
_entity.pdbx_description
1 polymer ?
#
loop_
_entity_poly.entity_id
_entity_poly.type
_entity_poly.pdbx_seq_one_letter_code
_entity_poly.pdbx_strand_id
1 'polypeptide(L)'
;MLKGNELIEKYKEYAETEEAYAVLFVKKHLNASKGNWVDILNTNVPGDWYMDDLEFQSVECELFKRKIHPVYPKKSSYMSDEDYYNICRAITWNTAHTDIAQQRRRGVKGLKFRISGKKVYGDEKIYTLSRRNFKKIKKTINDLRDDEWDYVLLQGIDSYGEYDDDSYKYSCNNKNFKNMIHDGLNDLYETYEKVCIDSCKIEITSVKRLN
;
A
#
# COMPACT_ATOMS: atom_id res chain seq x y z
N MET A 1 25.44 15.18 2.96
CA MET A 1 23.97 15.35 3.00
C MET A 1 23.44 15.19 1.59
N LEU A 2 22.48 14.30 1.38
CA LEU A 2 21.78 14.18 0.09
C LEU A 2 21.02 15.49 -0.17
N LYS A 3 21.01 15.98 -1.42
CA LYS A 3 20.17 17.14 -1.80
C LYS A 3 18.69 16.71 -1.72
N GLY A 4 17.78 17.63 -1.37
CA GLY A 4 16.37 17.33 -1.11
C GLY A 4 15.68 16.51 -2.20
N ASN A 5 15.96 16.80 -3.48
CA ASN A 5 15.39 16.05 -4.61
C ASN A 5 15.94 14.63 -4.73
N GLU A 6 17.23 14.42 -4.46
CA GLU A 6 17.84 13.08 -4.52
C GLU A 6 17.28 12.14 -3.45
N LEU A 7 16.93 12.70 -2.28
CA LEU A 7 16.31 11.93 -1.20
C LEU A 7 14.88 11.49 -1.54
N ILE A 8 14.12 12.33 -2.23
CA ILE A 8 12.74 12.03 -2.65
C ILE A 8 12.75 10.88 -3.66
N GLU A 9 13.63 10.92 -4.66
CA GLU A 9 13.70 9.86 -5.67
C GLU A 9 14.10 8.50 -5.05
N LYS A 10 15.09 8.50 -4.16
CA LYS A 10 15.44 7.29 -3.39
C LYS A 10 14.27 6.75 -2.56
N TYR A 11 13.47 7.64 -1.98
CA TYR A 11 12.27 7.23 -1.25
C TYR A 11 11.20 6.65 -2.17
N LYS A 12 10.98 7.21 -3.37
CA LYS A 12 10.02 6.66 -4.34
C LYS A 12 10.43 5.26 -4.78
N GLU A 13 11.69 5.06 -5.13
CA GLU A 13 12.25 3.73 -5.44
C GLU A 13 12.04 2.75 -4.28
N TYR A 14 12.30 3.19 -3.04
CA TYR A 14 12.04 2.38 -1.85
C TYR A 14 10.55 2.07 -1.66
N ALA A 15 9.66 3.04 -1.87
CA ALA A 15 8.24 2.93 -1.58
C ALA A 15 7.53 1.85 -2.42
N GLU A 16 8.13 1.45 -3.53
CA GLU A 16 7.66 0.38 -4.42
C GLU A 16 8.24 -1.00 -4.07
N THR A 17 9.08 -1.11 -3.03
CA THR A 17 9.70 -2.37 -2.61
C THR A 17 8.82 -3.18 -1.67
N GLU A 18 9.02 -4.50 -1.68
CA GLU A 18 8.41 -5.44 -0.71
C GLU A 18 8.67 -5.01 0.74
N GLU A 19 9.86 -4.47 1.03
CA GLU A 19 10.23 -4.00 2.37
C GLU A 19 9.31 -2.85 2.83
N ALA A 20 9.04 -1.88 1.95
CA ALA A 20 8.16 -0.76 2.27
C ALA A 20 6.73 -1.22 2.56
N TYR A 21 6.20 -2.15 1.76
CA TYR A 21 4.91 -2.78 2.00
C TYR A 21 4.89 -3.55 3.32
N ALA A 22 5.96 -4.29 3.64
CA ALA A 22 6.09 -5.01 4.91
C ALA A 22 6.11 -4.06 6.12
N VAL A 23 6.76 -2.89 6.01
CA VAL A 23 6.72 -1.85 7.06
C VAL A 23 5.29 -1.35 7.28
N LEU A 24 4.53 -1.08 6.22
CA LEU A 24 3.12 -0.67 6.32
C LEU A 24 2.26 -1.76 6.97
N PHE A 25 2.46 -3.02 6.58
CA PHE A 25 1.79 -4.18 7.17
C PHE A 25 2.06 -4.27 8.69
N VAL A 26 3.32 -4.17 9.10
CA VAL A 26 3.71 -4.17 10.53
C VAL A 26 3.06 -2.99 11.26
N LYS A 27 3.08 -1.79 10.69
CA LYS A 27 2.46 -0.59 11.31
C LYS A 27 0.95 -0.75 11.50
N LYS A 28 0.28 -1.41 10.57
CA LYS A 28 -1.16 -1.68 10.61
C LYS A 28 -1.53 -2.74 11.66
N HIS A 29 -0.73 -3.80 11.78
CA HIS A 29 -1.12 -5.00 12.54
C HIS A 29 -0.37 -5.21 13.87
N LEU A 30 0.73 -4.49 14.12
CA LEU A 30 1.50 -4.59 15.36
C LEU A 30 1.43 -3.29 16.15
N ASN A 31 0.58 -3.25 17.18
CA ASN A 31 0.45 -2.08 18.07
C ASN A 31 1.77 -1.66 18.73
N ALA A 32 2.67 -2.61 19.03
CA ALA A 32 3.99 -2.33 19.60
C ALA A 32 4.89 -1.49 18.67
N SER A 33 4.59 -1.43 17.36
CA SER A 33 5.34 -0.63 16.40
C SER A 33 5.10 0.88 16.56
N LYS A 34 4.06 1.31 17.29
CA LYS A 34 3.79 2.72 17.59
C LYS A 34 4.95 3.31 18.39
N GLY A 35 5.45 4.46 17.94
CA GLY A 35 6.61 5.12 18.57
C GLY A 35 7.97 4.44 18.34
N ASN A 36 8.04 3.38 17.52
CA ASN A 36 9.28 2.69 17.18
C ASN A 36 9.61 2.81 15.68
N TRP A 37 10.88 2.66 15.32
CA TRP A 37 11.31 2.30 13.98
C TRP A 37 11.10 0.81 13.75
N VAL A 38 10.76 0.45 12.52
CA VAL A 38 10.53 -0.93 12.10
C VAL A 38 11.65 -1.26 11.12
N ASP A 39 12.37 -2.33 11.41
CA ASP A 39 13.37 -2.92 10.53
C ASP A 39 12.84 -4.28 10.08
N ILE A 40 12.76 -4.53 8.77
CA ILE A 40 12.23 -5.78 8.24
C ILE A 40 13.37 -6.80 8.16
N LEU A 41 13.16 -7.98 8.77
CA LEU A 41 14.16 -9.04 8.83
C LEU A 41 13.92 -10.10 7.76
N ASN A 42 12.66 -10.47 7.57
CA ASN A 42 12.25 -11.49 6.63
C ASN A 42 10.77 -11.31 6.29
N THR A 43 10.41 -11.65 5.07
CA THR A 43 9.05 -11.65 4.56
C THR A 43 8.75 -13.00 3.96
N ASN A 44 7.48 -13.36 3.95
CA ASN A 44 6.99 -14.54 3.27
C ASN A 44 5.68 -14.19 2.58
N VAL A 45 5.69 -14.37 1.26
CA VAL A 45 4.57 -14.18 0.35
C VAL A 45 4.20 -15.56 -0.23
N PRO A 46 2.93 -15.99 -0.19
CA PRO A 46 2.41 -17.09 -0.98
C PRO A 46 2.63 -16.91 -2.48
N GLY A 47 2.67 -18.03 -3.21
CA GLY A 47 3.07 -18.08 -4.61
C GLY A 47 2.14 -17.40 -5.62
N ASP A 48 0.89 -17.08 -5.26
CA ASP A 48 -0.13 -16.56 -6.20
C ASP A 48 -0.59 -15.13 -5.85
N TRP A 49 0.36 -14.19 -5.64
CA TRP A 49 0.09 -12.92 -4.96
C TRP A 49 0.24 -11.65 -5.79
N TYR A 50 -0.62 -10.67 -5.46
CA TYR A 50 -0.59 -9.30 -5.97
C TYR A 50 -0.04 -8.38 -4.87
N MET A 51 1.05 -7.65 -5.16
CA MET A 51 1.76 -6.77 -4.20
C MET A 51 0.87 -5.67 -3.60
N ASP A 52 -0.18 -5.24 -4.30
CA ASP A 52 -0.99 -4.07 -3.95
C ASP A 52 -1.95 -4.28 -2.76
N ASP A 53 -2.14 -5.51 -2.29
CA ASP A 53 -3.13 -5.85 -1.26
C ASP A 53 -2.54 -5.93 0.18
N LEU A 54 -1.25 -5.56 0.37
CA LEU A 54 -0.50 -5.71 1.65
C LEU A 54 -0.62 -7.13 2.21
N GLU A 55 -0.61 -8.10 1.32
CA GLU A 55 -0.72 -9.49 1.68
C GLU A 55 0.68 -9.94 2.15
N PHE A 56 0.79 -10.41 3.40
CA PHE A 56 1.97 -11.12 3.92
C PHE A 56 1.55 -12.37 4.68
N GLN A 57 2.06 -13.56 4.30
CA GLN A 57 1.80 -14.79 5.05
C GLN A 57 2.54 -14.69 6.37
N SER A 58 3.76 -14.16 6.32
CA SER A 58 4.40 -13.65 7.52
C SER A 58 5.36 -12.50 7.25
N VAL A 59 5.46 -11.59 8.22
CA VAL A 59 6.54 -10.59 8.29
C VAL A 59 7.26 -10.75 9.61
N GLU A 60 8.58 -10.84 9.56
CA GLU A 60 9.46 -10.71 10.70
C GLU A 60 10.08 -9.32 10.73
N CYS A 61 10.01 -8.67 11.87
CA CYS A 61 10.56 -7.33 12.06
C CYS A 61 11.27 -7.18 13.40
N GLU A 62 12.18 -6.22 13.46
CA GLU A 62 12.84 -5.77 14.67
C GLU A 62 12.44 -4.31 14.97
N LEU A 63 11.97 -4.05 16.20
CA LEU A 63 11.53 -2.74 16.63
C LEU A 63 12.63 -2.02 17.40
N PHE A 64 13.00 -0.83 16.93
CA PHE A 64 13.96 0.05 17.59
C PHE A 64 13.27 1.27 18.18
N LYS A 65 13.58 1.61 19.43
CA LYS A 65 13.11 2.89 20.00
C LYS A 65 13.77 4.03 19.23
N ARG A 66 12.97 5.06 18.90
CA ARG A 66 13.48 6.26 18.22
C ARG A 66 14.48 6.99 19.11
N LYS A 67 15.69 7.19 18.64
CA LYS A 67 16.74 8.01 19.29
C LYS A 67 16.94 9.32 18.54
N ILE A 68 16.83 9.29 17.22
CA ILE A 68 16.75 10.50 16.40
C ILE A 68 15.33 10.64 15.83
N HIS A 69 14.92 11.89 15.65
CA HIS A 69 13.60 12.24 15.16
C HIS A 69 13.73 13.01 13.85
N PRO A 70 12.82 12.80 12.88
CA PRO A 70 12.85 13.51 11.62
C PRO A 70 12.60 15.00 11.89
N VAL A 71 13.35 15.85 11.19
CA VAL A 71 13.16 17.30 11.22
C VAL A 71 12.53 17.72 9.90
N TYR A 72 11.26 18.11 9.93
CA TYR A 72 10.53 18.48 8.73
C TYR A 72 10.73 19.95 8.38
N PRO A 73 10.88 20.30 7.08
CA PRO A 73 10.88 21.68 6.65
C PRO A 73 9.51 22.32 6.91
N LYS A 74 9.46 23.65 6.99
CA LYS A 74 8.18 24.36 6.98
C LYS A 74 7.54 24.21 5.60
N LYS A 75 6.22 23.92 5.56
CA LYS A 75 5.46 23.91 4.31
C LYS A 75 5.45 25.32 3.72
N SER A 76 5.89 25.44 2.46
CA SER A 76 5.82 26.68 1.69
C SER A 76 4.40 26.90 1.17
N SER A 77 3.97 28.16 1.01
CA SER A 77 2.68 28.51 0.40
C SER A 77 2.57 28.09 -1.07
N TYR A 78 3.70 27.86 -1.75
CA TYR A 78 3.74 27.45 -3.17
C TYR A 78 3.92 25.94 -3.36
N MET A 79 3.93 25.16 -2.27
CA MET A 79 4.14 23.72 -2.31
C MET A 79 2.80 22.99 -2.17
N SER A 80 2.56 22.03 -3.07
CA SER A 80 1.39 21.16 -2.96
C SER A 80 1.45 20.29 -1.70
N ASP A 81 0.28 19.84 -1.22
CA ASP A 81 0.20 18.90 -0.10
C ASP A 81 0.95 17.61 -0.40
N GLU A 82 0.81 17.09 -1.62
CA GLU A 82 1.46 15.87 -2.08
C GLU A 82 2.98 15.98 -2.03
N ASP A 83 3.54 17.06 -2.58
CA ASP A 83 4.99 17.30 -2.57
C ASP A 83 5.53 17.40 -1.14
N TYR A 84 4.80 18.12 -0.28
CA TYR A 84 5.16 18.25 1.12
C TYR A 84 5.16 16.89 1.84
N TYR A 85 4.15 16.06 1.61
CA TYR A 85 4.08 14.73 2.20
C TYR A 85 5.19 13.81 1.69
N ASN A 86 5.53 13.86 0.40
CA ASN A 86 6.62 13.08 -0.18
C ASN A 86 7.97 13.47 0.44
N ILE A 87 8.22 14.76 0.65
CA ILE A 87 9.40 15.24 1.38
C ILE A 87 9.41 14.70 2.81
N CYS A 88 8.30 14.82 3.54
CA CYS A 88 8.22 14.36 4.93
C CYS A 88 8.42 12.84 5.06
N ARG A 89 7.85 12.05 4.13
CA ARG A 89 8.04 10.59 4.07
C ARG A 89 9.49 10.23 3.80
N ALA A 90 10.13 10.87 2.83
CA ALA A 90 11.53 10.64 2.50
C ALA A 90 12.47 10.99 3.66
N ILE A 91 12.22 12.11 4.36
CA ILE A 91 12.95 12.48 5.59
C ILE A 91 12.73 11.43 6.68
N THR A 92 11.49 10.99 6.87
CA THR A 92 11.15 9.98 7.90
C THR A 92 11.86 8.66 7.62
N TRP A 93 11.79 8.19 6.39
CA TRP A 93 12.45 6.97 5.91
C TRP A 93 13.96 7.02 6.14
N ASN A 94 14.63 8.08 5.67
CA ASN A 94 16.08 8.22 5.83
C ASN A 94 16.50 8.39 7.30
N THR A 95 15.69 9.08 8.10
CA THR A 95 15.94 9.20 9.55
C THR A 95 15.83 7.84 10.23
N ALA A 96 14.80 7.05 9.91
CA ALA A 96 14.62 5.72 10.48
C ALA A 96 15.81 4.80 10.16
N HIS A 97 16.21 4.72 8.88
CA HIS A 97 17.34 3.91 8.43
C HIS A 97 18.66 4.35 9.09
N THR A 98 18.87 5.67 9.17
CA THR A 98 20.05 6.22 9.84
C THR A 98 20.08 5.87 11.33
N ASP A 99 18.95 5.99 12.03
CA ASP A 99 18.84 5.68 13.45
C ASP A 99 19.10 4.20 13.72
N ILE A 100 18.42 3.31 12.99
CA ILE A 100 18.58 1.86 13.10
C ILE A 100 20.04 1.48 12.86
N ALA A 101 20.67 2.00 11.79
CA ALA A 101 22.07 1.72 11.49
C ALA A 101 23.01 2.19 12.60
N GLN A 102 22.79 3.38 13.18
CA GLN A 102 23.59 3.88 14.31
C GLN A 102 23.39 3.03 15.56
N GLN A 103 22.16 2.60 15.85
CA GLN A 103 21.85 1.73 16.98
C GLN A 103 22.52 0.36 16.81
N ARG A 104 22.46 -0.24 15.62
CA ARG A 104 23.14 -1.52 15.31
C ARG A 104 24.66 -1.42 15.49
N ARG A 105 25.29 -0.35 15.01
CA ARG A 105 26.73 -0.10 15.22
C ARG A 105 27.12 0.00 16.69
N ARG A 106 26.20 0.42 17.55
CA ARG A 106 26.38 0.48 19.02
C ARG A 106 26.00 -0.82 19.73
N GLY A 107 25.68 -1.89 18.99
CA GLY A 107 25.29 -3.18 19.56
C GLY A 107 23.88 -3.22 20.16
N VAL A 108 23.05 -2.20 19.90
CA VAL A 108 21.65 -2.20 20.36
C VAL A 108 20.88 -3.24 19.56
N LYS A 109 20.14 -4.10 20.28
CA LYS A 109 19.19 -5.05 19.71
C LYS A 109 17.76 -4.56 19.97
N GLY A 110 16.93 -4.56 18.94
CA GLY A 110 15.53 -4.24 19.03
C GLY A 110 14.69 -5.45 19.46
N LEU A 111 13.39 -5.20 19.63
CA LEU A 111 12.43 -6.27 19.94
C LEU A 111 11.97 -6.94 18.66
N LYS A 112 12.18 -8.25 18.55
CA LYS A 112 11.81 -9.00 17.35
C LYS A 112 10.39 -9.55 17.44
N PHE A 113 9.69 -9.51 16.32
CA PHE A 113 8.33 -10.03 16.19
C PHE A 113 8.18 -10.78 14.86
N ARG A 114 7.31 -11.80 14.86
CA ARG A 114 6.74 -12.40 13.67
C ARG A 114 5.23 -12.17 13.69
N ILE A 115 4.71 -11.56 12.64
CA ILE A 115 3.28 -11.43 12.37
C ILE A 115 2.95 -12.46 11.29
N SER A 116 1.92 -13.26 11.48
CA SER A 116 1.45 -14.22 10.48
C SER A 116 0.00 -13.96 10.13
N GLY A 117 -0.31 -14.08 8.84
CA GLY A 117 -1.63 -13.91 8.28
C GLY A 117 -2.04 -15.09 7.42
N LYS A 118 -3.34 -15.25 7.22
CA LYS A 118 -3.90 -16.11 6.18
C LYS A 118 -4.79 -15.26 5.26
N LYS A 119 -4.71 -15.54 3.96
CA LYS A 119 -5.66 -14.99 2.99
C LYS A 119 -6.99 -15.71 3.16
N VAL A 120 -8.06 -14.96 3.36
CA VAL A 120 -9.42 -15.46 3.48
C VAL A 120 -10.23 -14.86 2.35
N TYR A 121 -10.84 -15.73 1.56
CA TYR A 121 -11.74 -15.35 0.49
C TYR A 121 -13.14 -15.15 1.07
N GLY A 122 -13.77 -14.05 0.71
CA GLY A 122 -15.17 -13.76 0.95
C GLY A 122 -15.99 -13.92 -0.32
N ASP A 123 -17.31 -14.01 -0.16
CA ASP A 123 -18.25 -14.23 -1.26
C ASP A 123 -18.48 -13.00 -2.15
N GLU A 124 -17.87 -11.85 -1.82
CA GLU A 124 -18.00 -10.65 -2.63
C GLU A 124 -17.20 -10.77 -3.92
N LYS A 125 -17.89 -10.59 -5.06
CA LYS A 125 -17.27 -10.63 -6.39
C LYS A 125 -16.65 -9.27 -6.70
N ILE A 126 -15.36 -9.24 -6.99
CA ILE A 126 -14.67 -8.07 -7.53
C ILE A 126 -14.73 -8.14 -9.06
N TYR A 127 -14.88 -6.98 -9.70
CA TYR A 127 -14.93 -6.82 -11.15
C TYR A 127 -13.67 -6.08 -11.61
N THR A 128 -13.05 -6.54 -12.70
CA THR A 128 -11.88 -5.89 -13.31
C THR A 128 -12.25 -5.22 -14.64
N LEU A 129 -11.47 -4.21 -15.01
CA LEU A 129 -11.62 -3.47 -16.27
C LEU A 129 -10.35 -3.64 -17.11
N SER A 130 -10.48 -3.91 -18.41
CA SER A 130 -9.34 -3.91 -19.32
C SER A 130 -8.80 -2.49 -19.56
N ARG A 131 -7.48 -2.34 -19.71
CA ARG A 131 -6.79 -1.05 -19.96
C ARG A 131 -7.37 -0.24 -21.12
N ARG A 132 -7.89 -0.91 -22.15
CA ARG A 132 -8.45 -0.28 -23.37
C ARG A 132 -9.56 0.73 -23.05
N ASN A 133 -10.30 0.55 -21.96
CA ASN A 133 -11.47 1.38 -21.62
C ASN A 133 -11.28 2.23 -20.37
N PHE A 134 -10.14 2.08 -19.68
CA PHE A 134 -9.86 2.75 -18.41
C PHE A 134 -10.05 4.27 -18.47
N LYS A 135 -9.57 4.93 -19.54
CA LYS A 135 -9.72 6.40 -19.70
C LYS A 135 -11.19 6.84 -19.80
N LYS A 136 -12.01 6.09 -20.54
CA LYS A 136 -13.43 6.40 -20.75
C LYS A 136 -14.23 6.14 -19.47
N ILE A 137 -13.91 5.06 -18.76
CA ILE A 137 -14.57 4.69 -17.51
C ILE A 137 -14.16 5.62 -16.36
N LYS A 138 -12.86 5.93 -16.22
CA LYS A 138 -12.37 6.92 -15.26
C LYS A 138 -13.02 8.28 -15.47
N LYS A 139 -13.18 8.70 -16.73
CA LYS A 139 -13.92 9.92 -17.07
C LYS A 139 -15.38 9.84 -16.64
N THR A 140 -16.09 8.76 -16.97
CA THR A 140 -17.50 8.56 -16.58
C THR A 140 -17.68 8.55 -15.06
N ILE A 141 -16.81 7.86 -14.32
CA ILE A 141 -16.82 7.84 -12.85
C ILE A 141 -16.55 9.24 -12.27
N ASN A 142 -15.63 9.99 -12.87
CA ASN A 142 -15.35 11.38 -12.46
C ASN A 142 -16.50 12.33 -12.80
N ASP A 143 -17.16 12.15 -13.95
CA ASP A 143 -18.31 12.94 -14.38
C ASP A 143 -19.55 12.65 -13.51
N LEU A 144 -19.61 11.47 -12.87
CA LEU A 144 -20.62 11.09 -11.87
C LEU A 144 -20.28 11.57 -10.45
N ARG A 145 -19.07 12.08 -10.20
CA ARG A 145 -18.67 12.64 -8.90
C ARG A 145 -19.14 14.09 -8.80
N ASP A 146 -20.34 14.30 -8.24
CA ASP A 146 -20.66 15.56 -7.58
C ASP A 146 -19.86 15.70 -6.25
N ASP A 147 -19.80 16.91 -5.70
CA ASP A 147 -18.92 17.38 -4.63
C ASP A 147 -18.92 16.60 -3.28
N GLU A 148 -19.68 15.50 -3.15
CA GLU A 148 -19.92 14.77 -1.90
C GLU A 148 -19.26 13.37 -1.81
N TRP A 149 -18.42 12.95 -2.76
CA TRP A 149 -17.98 11.53 -2.80
C TRP A 149 -16.54 11.26 -2.36
N ASP A 150 -16.39 10.67 -1.17
CA ASP A 150 -15.09 10.54 -0.51
C ASP A 150 -14.08 9.60 -1.19
N TYR A 151 -14.39 8.35 -1.61
CA TYR A 151 -13.34 7.51 -2.21
C TYR A 151 -13.86 6.45 -3.20
N VAL A 152 -13.43 6.54 -4.47
CA VAL A 152 -13.36 5.39 -5.39
C VAL A 152 -11.91 4.96 -5.43
N LEU A 153 -11.60 3.78 -4.91
CA LEU A 153 -10.25 3.21 -5.01
C LEU A 153 -10.16 2.50 -6.36
N LEU A 154 -9.55 3.15 -7.35
CA LEU A 154 -9.12 2.52 -8.60
C LEU A 154 -7.71 1.97 -8.36
N GLN A 155 -7.57 0.67 -8.18
CA GLN A 155 -6.27 0.00 -8.06
C GLN A 155 -5.92 -0.60 -9.43
N GLY A 156 -4.85 -0.14 -10.07
CA GLY A 156 -4.33 -0.83 -11.25
C GLY A 156 -3.71 -2.15 -10.84
N ILE A 157 -4.00 -3.22 -11.58
CA ILE A 157 -3.22 -4.45 -11.54
C ILE A 157 -2.38 -4.47 -12.82
N ASP A 158 -1.06 -4.41 -12.67
CA ASP A 158 -0.19 -4.89 -13.73
C ASP A 158 -0.13 -6.41 -13.61
N SER A 159 -0.90 -7.13 -14.45
CA SER A 159 -0.84 -8.58 -14.53
C SER A 159 0.37 -8.99 -15.36
N TYR A 160 1.45 -9.40 -14.72
CA TYR A 160 2.52 -10.15 -15.39
C TYR A 160 2.06 -11.58 -15.66
N GLY A 161 1.46 -11.81 -16.84
CA GLY A 161 1.07 -13.13 -17.34
C GLY A 161 0.93 -13.10 -18.86
N GLU A 162 0.93 -14.28 -19.52
CA GLU A 162 0.95 -14.49 -20.99
C GLU A 162 -0.14 -13.79 -21.82
N TYR A 163 -1.05 -13.05 -21.18
CA TYR A 163 -2.03 -12.19 -21.83
C TYR A 163 -1.70 -10.74 -21.45
N ASP A 164 -1.22 -10.00 -22.45
CA ASP A 164 -0.78 -8.60 -22.45
C ASP A 164 -1.98 -7.62 -22.22
N ASP A 165 -2.79 -7.88 -21.19
CA ASP A 165 -3.96 -7.09 -20.82
C ASP A 165 -3.81 -6.59 -19.38
N ASP A 166 -3.35 -5.35 -19.22
CA ASP A 166 -3.35 -4.73 -17.90
C ASP A 166 -4.81 -4.57 -17.43
N SER A 167 -5.10 -5.06 -16.23
CA SER A 167 -6.44 -5.12 -15.68
C SER A 167 -6.54 -4.23 -14.45
N TYR A 168 -7.62 -3.48 -14.28
CA TYR A 168 -7.77 -2.54 -13.17
C TYR A 168 -8.88 -3.02 -12.22
N LYS A 169 -8.56 -3.19 -10.93
CA LYS A 169 -9.50 -3.46 -9.84
C LYS A 169 -10.18 -2.16 -9.41
N TYR A 170 -11.44 -2.26 -9.01
CA TYR A 170 -12.10 -1.20 -8.25
C TYR A 170 -12.94 -1.79 -7.13
N SER A 171 -13.02 -1.07 -6.01
CA SER A 171 -13.94 -1.37 -4.92
C SER A 171 -14.77 -0.12 -4.58
N CYS A 172 -16.01 -0.34 -4.18
CA CYS A 172 -16.89 0.75 -3.74
C CYS A 172 -17.73 0.31 -2.54
N ASN A 173 -17.81 1.19 -1.54
CA ASN A 173 -18.47 0.90 -0.25
C ASN A 173 -19.97 1.27 -0.24
N ASN A 174 -20.51 1.84 -1.31
CA ASN A 174 -21.89 2.34 -1.35
C ASN A 174 -22.76 1.49 -2.28
N LYS A 175 -23.83 0.90 -1.72
CA LYS A 175 -24.77 0.01 -2.41
C LYS A 175 -25.54 0.72 -3.56
N ASN A 176 -25.85 2.00 -3.43
CA ASN A 176 -26.49 2.80 -4.49
C ASN A 176 -25.49 3.11 -5.61
N PHE A 177 -24.23 3.37 -5.24
CA PHE A 177 -23.14 3.58 -6.19
C PHE A 177 -22.79 2.31 -6.97
N LYS A 178 -22.88 1.12 -6.35
CA LYS A 178 -22.76 -0.17 -7.02
C LYS A 178 -23.80 -0.32 -8.14
N ASN A 179 -25.05 0.06 -7.90
CA ASN A 179 -26.12 -0.03 -8.90
C ASN A 179 -25.94 1.02 -10.01
N MET A 180 -25.59 2.27 -9.68
CA MET A 180 -25.38 3.33 -10.69
C MET A 180 -24.14 3.08 -11.55
N ILE A 181 -23.05 2.57 -10.96
CA ILE A 181 -21.92 2.05 -11.72
C ILE A 181 -22.39 0.89 -12.58
N HIS A 182 -23.14 -0.08 -12.04
CA HIS A 182 -23.64 -1.20 -12.84
C HIS A 182 -24.49 -0.72 -14.03
N ASP A 183 -25.36 0.26 -13.85
CA ASP A 183 -26.22 0.80 -14.90
C ASP A 183 -25.43 1.61 -15.94
N GLY A 184 -24.52 2.51 -15.52
CA GLY A 184 -23.66 3.27 -16.44
C GLY A 184 -22.57 2.43 -17.12
N LEU A 185 -22.15 1.34 -16.48
CA LEU A 185 -21.24 0.35 -17.05
C LEU A 185 -21.99 -0.65 -17.95
N ASN A 186 -23.28 -0.91 -17.73
CA ASN A 186 -24.09 -1.79 -18.57
C ASN A 186 -24.19 -1.28 -20.02
N ASP A 187 -24.16 0.03 -20.23
CA ASP A 187 -24.11 0.64 -21.57
C ASP A 187 -22.76 0.42 -22.31
N LEU A 188 -21.73 -0.04 -21.61
CA LEU A 188 -20.38 -0.31 -22.15
C LEU A 188 -20.12 -1.83 -22.35
N TYR A 189 -21.18 -2.65 -22.27
CA TYR A 189 -21.16 -4.12 -22.08
C TYR A 189 -20.22 -4.93 -22.99
N GLU A 190 -19.88 -4.44 -24.18
CA GLU A 190 -18.98 -5.14 -25.11
C GLU A 190 -17.50 -5.17 -24.64
N THR A 191 -17.17 -4.51 -23.53
CA THR A 191 -15.76 -4.27 -23.16
C THR A 191 -15.34 -4.72 -21.76
N TYR A 192 -16.20 -5.47 -21.06
CA TYR A 192 -15.87 -6.10 -19.78
C TYR A 192 -15.46 -7.54 -19.99
N GLU A 193 -14.32 -7.93 -19.45
CA GLU A 193 -14.09 -9.33 -19.11
C GLU A 193 -14.38 -9.48 -17.62
N LYS A 194 -15.38 -10.30 -17.30
CA LYS A 194 -15.72 -10.61 -15.91
C LYS A 194 -14.64 -11.54 -15.35
N VAL A 195 -13.56 -10.98 -14.82
CA VAL A 195 -12.63 -11.73 -13.97
C VAL A 195 -13.24 -11.75 -12.57
N CYS A 196 -13.98 -12.80 -12.26
CA CYS A 196 -14.52 -13.00 -10.92
C CYS A 196 -13.34 -13.35 -10.00
N ILE A 197 -12.84 -12.37 -9.26
CA ILE A 197 -11.89 -12.62 -8.17
C ILE A 197 -12.72 -12.60 -6.89
N ASP A 198 -12.67 -13.68 -6.12
CA ASP A 198 -13.25 -13.70 -4.79
C ASP A 198 -12.56 -12.63 -3.94
N SER A 199 -13.35 -11.74 -3.33
CA SER A 199 -12.84 -10.74 -2.40
C SER A 199 -11.92 -11.42 -1.40
N CYS A 200 -10.76 -10.85 -1.13
CA CYS A 200 -9.82 -11.46 -0.21
C CYS A 200 -9.39 -10.45 0.84
N LYS A 201 -9.21 -10.94 2.06
CA LYS A 201 -8.66 -10.17 3.17
C LYS A 201 -7.60 -10.99 3.89
N ILE A 202 -6.63 -10.30 4.47
CA ILE A 202 -5.69 -10.93 5.39
C ILE A 202 -6.28 -10.93 6.79
N GLU A 203 -6.47 -12.13 7.33
CA GLU A 203 -6.74 -12.33 8.74
C GLU A 203 -5.44 -12.65 9.47
N ILE A 204 -5.08 -11.82 10.46
CA ILE A 204 -3.92 -12.07 11.31
C ILE A 204 -4.20 -13.29 12.17
N THR A 205 -3.40 -14.34 11.98
CA THR A 205 -3.54 -15.60 12.71
C THR A 205 -2.69 -15.61 13.97
N SER A 206 -1.54 -14.92 13.97
CA SER A 206 -0.71 -14.78 15.16
C SER A 206 0.23 -13.59 15.12
N VAL A 207 0.56 -13.09 16.30
CA VAL A 207 1.65 -12.14 16.54
C VAL A 207 2.52 -12.72 17.65
N LYS A 208 3.77 -13.05 17.35
CA LYS A 208 4.71 -13.67 18.30
C LYS A 208 5.92 -12.78 18.49
N ARG A 209 6.31 -12.57 19.74
CA ARG A 209 7.63 -12.00 20.06
C ARG A 209 8.67 -13.09 19.88
N LEU A 210 9.75 -12.77 19.17
CA LEU A 210 10.89 -13.67 18.97
C LEU A 210 11.95 -13.36 20.03
N ASN A 211 12.57 -14.41 20.57
CA ASN A 211 13.63 -14.31 21.57
C ASN A 211 15.00 -14.10 20.90
#